data_AF-A0A6P1ALN2-F1
#
_entry.id   AF-A0A6P1ALN2-F1
#
_cell.length_a   1.000
_cell.length_b   1.000
_cell.length_c   1.000
_cell.angle_alpha   90.00
_cell.angle_beta   90.00
_cell.angle_gamma   90.00
#
_symmetry.space_group_name_H-M   'P 1'
#
loop_
_entity.id
_entity.type
_entity.pdbx_description
1 polymer ?
#
loop_
_entity_poly.entity_id
_entity_poly.type
_entity_poly.pdbx_seq_one_letter_code
_entity_poly.pdbx_strand_id
1 'polypeptide(L)' 'MQLTNRIHFRNLKGDIFGGLTAAVIALPMALAFGVASGAGAAAGLWGAVLVGFFAAL' A
#
# COMPACT_ATOMS: atom_id res chain seq x y z
N MET A 1 -25.02 4.45 -6.45
CA MET A 1 -23.97 4.48 -5.41
C MET A 1 -22.77 3.73 -5.96
N GLN A 2 -21.57 4.33 -5.96
CA GLN A 2 -20.36 3.59 -6.33
C GLN A 2 -19.92 2.75 -5.13
N LEU A 3 -19.77 1.44 -5.35
CA LEU A 3 -19.36 0.49 -4.31
C LEU A 3 -17.83 0.43 -4.13
N THR A 4 -17.10 0.83 -5.16
CA THR A 4 -15.64 0.75 -5.24
C THR A 4 -15.06 2.02 -5.86
N ASN A 5 -13.77 2.21 -5.68
CA ASN A 5 -13.01 3.25 -6.35
C ASN A 5 -12.92 3.00 -7.87
N ARG A 6 -12.31 3.95 -8.60
CA ARG A 6 -12.18 3.92 -10.06
C ARG A 6 -11.15 2.87 -10.52
N ILE A 7 -11.59 1.62 -10.66
CA ILE A 7 -10.74 0.50 -11.08
C ILE A 7 -11.02 0.16 -12.55
N HIS A 8 -10.01 0.28 -13.43
CA HIS A 8 -10.11 -0.13 -14.84
C HIS A 8 -8.73 -0.49 -15.42
N PHE A 9 -8.68 -1.32 -16.46
CA PHE A 9 -7.41 -1.81 -17.05
C PHE A 9 -6.80 -0.91 -18.14
N ARG A 10 -7.36 0.28 -18.37
CA ARG A 10 -6.86 1.20 -19.41
C ARG A 10 -5.46 1.75 -19.13
N ASN A 11 -5.04 1.78 -17.87
CA ASN A 11 -3.76 2.34 -17.42
C ASN A 11 -2.79 1.27 -16.90
N LEU A 12 -2.95 0.01 -17.30
CA LEU A 12 -2.21 -1.13 -16.73
C LEU A 12 -0.70 -0.89 -16.59
N LYS A 13 -0.05 -0.31 -17.61
CA LYS A 13 1.36 0.05 -17.55
C LYS A 13 1.64 1.06 -16.42
N GLY A 14 0.89 2.15 -16.39
CA GLY A 14 1.01 3.19 -15.35
C GLY A 14 0.73 2.63 -13.95
N ASP A 15 -0.28 1.78 -13.81
CA ASP A 15 -0.67 1.18 -12.53
C ASP A 15 0.42 0.24 -11.99
N ILE A 16 1.04 -0.57 -12.86
CA ILE A 16 2.16 -1.45 -12.48
C ILE A 16 3.39 -0.65 -12.06
N PHE A 17 3.83 0.30 -12.89
CA PHE A 17 5.02 1.10 -12.57
C PHE A 17 4.80 2.01 -11.35
N GLY A 18 3.60 2.59 -11.22
CA GLY A 18 3.19 3.39 -10.07
C GLY A 18 3.14 2.55 -8.79
N GLY A 19 2.50 1.38 -8.84
CA GLY A 19 2.42 0.45 -7.71
C GLY A 19 3.80 -0.05 -7.26
N LEU A 20 4.68 -0.39 -8.20
CA LEU A 20 6.04 -0.81 -7.87
C LEU A 20 6.85 0.31 -7.20
N THR A 21 6.79 1.52 -7.76
CA THR A 21 7.48 2.69 -7.19
C THR A 21 6.96 3.00 -5.78
N ALA A 22 5.64 2.98 -5.61
CA ALA A 22 5.00 3.19 -4.33
C ALA A 22 5.40 2.12 -3.31
N ALA A 23 5.47 0.84 -3.71
CA ALA A 23 5.89 -0.25 -2.83
C ALA A 23 7.34 -0.09 -2.35
N VAL A 24 8.26 0.30 -3.24
CA VAL A 24 9.68 0.55 -2.88
C VAL A 24 9.80 1.67 -1.86
N ILE A 25 9.01 2.75 -2.01
CA ILE A 25 9.02 3.88 -1.08
C ILE A 25 8.34 3.51 0.26
N ALA A 26 7.24 2.76 0.21
CA ALA A 26 6.45 2.40 1.39
C ALA A 26 7.16 1.39 2.29
N LEU A 27 7.94 0.45 1.74
CA LEU A 27 8.59 -0.63 2.49
C LEU A 27 9.49 -0.14 3.65
N PRO A 28 10.47 0.77 3.44
CA PRO A 28 11.30 1.27 4.55
C PRO A 28 10.49 2.06 5.58
N MET A 29 9.49 2.85 5.15
CA MET A 29 8.62 3.59 6.07
C MET A 29 7.75 2.66 6.92
N ALA A 30 7.21 1.58 6.33
CA ALA A 30 6.42 0.58 7.02
C ALA A 30 7.24 -0.12 8.11
N LEU A 31 8.47 -0.51 7.81
CA LEU A 31 9.38 -1.10 8.80
C LEU A 31 9.72 -0.10 9.91
N ALA A 32 10.06 1.13 9.55
CA ALA A 32 10.43 2.18 10.50
C ALA A 32 9.27 2.52 11.46
N PHE A 33 8.06 2.73 10.95
CA PHE A 33 6.89 3.02 11.78
C PHE A 33 6.42 1.80 12.58
N GLY A 34 6.54 0.59 12.04
CA GLY A 34 6.29 -0.63 12.79
C GLY A 34 7.17 -0.75 14.03
N VAL A 35 8.48 -0.48 13.89
CA VAL A 35 9.40 -0.47 15.04
C VAL A 35 9.14 0.72 15.97
N ALA A 36 8.97 1.93 15.43
CA ALA A 36 8.76 3.15 16.22
C ALA A 36 7.48 3.12 17.07
N SER A 37 6.44 2.42 16.60
CA SER A 37 5.19 2.25 17.36
C SER A 37 5.28 1.27 18.53
N GLY A 38 6.36 0.48 18.62
CA GLY A 38 6.50 -0.60 19.61
C GLY A 38 5.73 -1.88 19.29
N ALA A 39 4.90 -1.91 18.22
CA ALA A 39 4.17 -3.09 17.78
C ALA A 39 5.02 -4.09 16.95
N GLY A 40 6.19 -3.64 16.49
CA GLY A 40 7.14 -4.43 15.71
C GLY A 40 7.03 -4.22 14.20
N ALA A 41 8.13 -4.49 13.49
CA ALA A 41 8.24 -4.26 12.04
C ALA A 41 7.15 -5.01 11.23
N ALA A 42 6.77 -6.20 11.68
CA ALA A 42 5.72 -7.00 11.03
C ALA A 42 4.35 -6.29 11.06
N ALA A 43 4.01 -5.61 12.14
CA ALA A 43 2.76 -4.86 12.25
C ALA A 43 2.73 -3.69 11.26
N GLY A 44 3.87 -3.01 11.05
CA GLY A 44 4.02 -1.98 10.05
C GLY A 44 3.86 -2.49 8.61
N LEU A 45 4.45 -3.64 8.29
CA LEU A 45 4.29 -4.29 6.98
C LEU A 45 2.83 -4.71 6.71
N TRP A 46 2.21 -5.42 7.65
CA TRP A 46 0.81 -5.84 7.51
C TRP A 46 -0.13 -4.64 7.45
N GLY A 47 0.13 -3.60 8.25
CA GLY A 47 -0.60 -2.34 8.18
C GLY A 47 -0.53 -1.70 6.79
N ALA A 48 0.68 -1.57 6.23
CA ALA A 48 0.86 -0.99 4.90
C ALA A 48 0.13 -1.78 3.79
N VAL A 49 0.18 -3.11 3.84
CA VAL A 49 -0.49 -3.98 2.85
C VAL A 49 -2.01 -3.93 2.98
N LEU A 50 -2.54 -4.16 4.18
CA LEU A 50 -3.98 -4.25 4.40
C LEU A 50 -4.65 -2.90 4.18
N VAL A 51 -4.11 -1.83 4.78
CA VAL A 51 -4.66 -0.48 4.61
C VAL A 51 -4.55 -0.04 3.15
N GLY A 52 -3.42 -0.27 2.50
CA GLY A 52 -3.23 0.07 1.09
C GLY A 52 -4.23 -0.64 0.16
N PHE A 53 -4.49 -1.93 0.39
CA PHE A 53 -5.44 -2.70 -0.40
C PHE A 53 -6.89 -2.24 -0.20
N PHE A 54 -7.35 -2.15 1.04
CA PHE A 54 -8.75 -1.79 1.32
C PHE A 54 -9.05 -0.32 1.07
N ALA A 55 -8.08 0.58 1.21
CA ALA A 55 -8.25 1.99 0.86
C ALA A 55 -8.33 2.22 -0.66
N ALA A 56 -7.75 1.33 -1.46
CA ALA A 56 -7.80 1.40 -2.92
C ALA A 56 -9.07 0.78 -3.52
N LEU A 57 -9.74 -0.12 -2.78
CA LEU A 57 -10.99 -0.78 -3.16
C LEU A 57 -12.16 0.21 -3.18
#